data_AF-A0AA96G267-F1
#
_entry.id   AF-A0AA96G267-F1
#
_cell.length_a   1.000
_cell.length_b   1.000
_cell.length_c   1.000
_cell.angle_alpha   90.00
_cell.angle_beta   90.00
_cell.angle_gamma   90.00
#
_symmetry.space_group_name_H-M   'P 1'
#
loop_
_entity.id
_entity.type
_entity.pdbx_description
1 polymer ?
#
loop_
_entity_poly.entity_id
_entity_poly.type
_entity_poly.pdbx_seq_one_letter_code
_entity_poly.pdbx_strand_id
1 'polypeptide(L)'
;MTDSLLNVLLGLVASAISAGLGWLAQNLRRRRRLERVRAFFGMPAGGECLLVVNRHTASASGKSVSRNDVFALMELAALVKECGAQADLVAHEDVRQGLGHKAEFCLGGPSSNDRTAAHLASWLPGVAFKDVGGSAPELSLTVGGEEYRYEPGSEPSGGRAYALLARLHPSPDGRPAFLVAGQTAVSNHAAVRYLVANHRRLARRYGENGTFALVLRVVNPKAYGPDVVELAADVTARALERPPAPAPTG
;
A
#
# COMPACT_ATOMS: atom_id res chain seq x y z
N MET A 1 -59.93 13.40 25.90
CA MET A 1 -59.43 13.50 24.50
C MET A 1 -58.06 14.18 24.41
N THR A 2 -57.74 15.13 25.29
CA THR A 2 -56.45 15.84 25.38
C THR A 2 -55.25 14.95 25.76
N ASP A 3 -55.44 13.98 26.66
CA ASP A 3 -54.34 13.11 27.12
C ASP A 3 -53.82 12.17 26.03
N SER A 4 -54.71 11.67 25.17
CA SER A 4 -54.33 10.86 24.01
C SER A 4 -53.51 11.67 23.00
N LEU A 5 -53.87 12.93 22.77
CA LEU A 5 -53.13 13.86 21.92
C LEU A 5 -51.73 14.17 22.48
N LEU A 6 -51.62 14.40 23.80
CA LEU A 6 -50.34 14.62 24.48
C LEU A 6 -49.40 13.43 24.36
N ASN A 7 -49.90 12.20 24.54
CA ASN A 7 -49.10 10.99 24.40
C ASN A 7 -48.59 10.77 22.97
N VAL A 8 -49.44 11.05 21.97
CA VAL A 8 -49.03 10.97 20.56
C VAL A 8 -47.97 12.02 20.23
N LEU A 9 -48.13 13.26 20.72
CA LEU A 9 -47.14 14.33 20.54
C LEU A 9 -45.81 14.00 21.22
N LEU A 10 -45.84 13.49 22.46
CA LEU A 10 -44.65 13.03 23.18
C LEU A 10 -43.93 11.92 22.42
N GLY A 11 -44.67 10.94 21.90
CA GLY A 11 -44.13 9.86 21.08
C GLY A 11 -43.49 10.36 19.79
N LEU A 12 -44.11 11.34 19.13
CA LEU A 12 -43.59 11.96 17.91
C LEU A 12 -42.30 12.74 18.18
N VAL A 13 -42.27 13.56 19.24
CA VAL A 13 -41.08 14.32 19.66
C VAL A 13 -39.95 13.37 20.04
N ALA A 14 -40.24 12.34 20.84
CA ALA A 14 -39.26 11.33 21.23
C ALA A 14 -38.68 10.60 20.00
N SER A 15 -39.51 10.27 19.02
CA SER A 15 -39.08 9.64 17.76
C SER A 15 -38.21 10.58 16.93
N ALA A 16 -38.58 11.86 16.81
CA ALA A 16 -37.81 12.86 16.08
C ALA A 16 -36.43 13.09 16.72
N ILE A 17 -36.36 13.18 18.06
CA ILE A 17 -35.10 13.28 18.81
C ILE A 17 -34.24 12.03 18.59
N SER A 18 -34.84 10.84 18.70
CA SER A 18 -34.13 9.57 18.52
C SER A 18 -33.54 9.43 17.11
N ALA A 19 -34.33 9.79 16.08
CA ALA A 19 -33.87 9.82 14.70
C ALA A 19 -32.74 10.84 14.49
N GLY A 20 -32.85 12.03 15.07
CA GLY A 20 -31.83 13.07 15.03
C GLY A 20 -30.51 12.64 15.67
N LEU A 21 -30.57 12.02 16.86
CA LEU A 21 -29.41 11.48 17.57
C LEU A 21 -28.77 10.31 16.79
N GLY A 22 -29.60 9.43 16.22
CA GLY A 22 -29.13 8.31 15.38
C GLY A 22 -28.39 8.80 14.14
N TRP A 23 -28.95 9.80 13.45
CA TRP A 23 -28.30 10.43 12.29
C TRP A 23 -26.99 11.11 12.67
N LEU A 24 -26.98 11.88 13.77
CA LEU A 24 -25.78 12.57 14.24
C LEU A 24 -24.67 11.58 14.63
N ALA A 25 -25.00 10.55 15.40
CA ALA A 25 -24.05 9.52 15.79
C ALA A 25 -23.46 8.80 14.55
N GLN A 26 -24.30 8.49 13.56
CA GLN A 26 -23.86 7.85 12.32
C GLN A 26 -22.96 8.78 11.49
N ASN A 27 -23.31 10.06 11.38
CA ASN A 27 -22.50 11.05 10.66
C ASN A 27 -21.13 11.24 11.33
N LEU A 28 -21.08 11.39 12.65
CA LEU A 28 -19.83 11.51 13.41
C LEU A 28 -18.96 10.26 13.30
N ARG A 29 -19.56 9.05 13.34
CA ARG A 29 -18.82 7.80 13.13
C ARG A 29 -18.21 7.72 11.73
N ARG A 30 -18.95 8.12 10.70
CA ARG A 30 -18.46 8.18 9.30
C ARG A 30 -17.29 9.15 9.17
N ARG A 31 -17.41 10.37 9.72
CA ARG A 31 -16.34 11.38 9.71
C ARG A 31 -15.08 10.88 10.41
N ARG A 32 -15.21 10.36 11.64
CA ARG A 32 -14.06 9.80 12.39
C ARG A 32 -13.41 8.64 11.67
N ARG A 33 -14.19 7.78 11.02
CA ARG A 33 -13.66 6.66 10.23
C ARG A 33 -12.83 7.18 9.06
N LEU A 34 -13.34 8.17 8.32
CA LEU A 34 -12.63 8.78 7.19
C LEU A 34 -11.36 9.50 7.66
N GLU A 35 -11.41 10.27 8.74
CA GLU A 35 -10.24 10.94 9.32
C GLU A 35 -9.13 9.96 9.69
N ARG A 36 -9.47 8.79 10.25
CA ARG A 36 -8.47 7.75 10.54
C ARG A 36 -7.86 7.15 9.28
N VAL A 37 -8.62 6.99 8.20
CA VAL A 37 -8.09 6.54 6.91
C VAL A 37 -7.13 7.60 6.36
N ARG A 38 -7.55 8.87 6.35
CA ARG A 38 -6.72 10.01 5.93
C ARG A 38 -5.44 10.12 6.73
N ALA A 39 -5.50 9.94 8.05
CA ALA A 39 -4.33 9.97 8.92
C ALA A 39 -3.36 8.82 8.59
N PHE A 40 -3.86 7.59 8.47
CA PHE A 40 -3.02 6.42 8.16
C PHE A 40 -2.24 6.57 6.85
N PHE A 41 -2.90 7.10 5.81
CA PHE A 41 -2.29 7.32 4.51
C PHE A 41 -1.63 8.69 4.35
N GLY A 42 -1.75 9.58 5.35
CA GLY A 42 -1.26 10.97 5.25
C GLY A 42 -1.95 11.81 4.17
N MET A 43 -3.21 11.55 3.84
CA MET A 43 -3.98 12.19 2.77
C MET A 43 -5.14 13.03 3.32
N PRO A 44 -4.94 14.29 3.74
CA PRO A 44 -6.01 15.18 4.16
C PRO A 44 -6.91 15.55 2.97
N ALA A 45 -8.13 16.00 3.28
CA ALA A 45 -9.05 16.50 2.27
C ALA A 45 -8.42 17.67 1.49
N GLY A 46 -8.51 17.65 0.17
CA GLY A 46 -7.91 18.65 -0.71
C GLY A 46 -6.37 18.56 -0.83
N GLY A 47 -5.74 17.56 -0.21
CA GLY A 47 -4.32 17.30 -0.37
C GLY A 47 -4.01 16.58 -1.68
N GLU A 48 -2.72 16.40 -1.95
CA GLU A 48 -2.22 15.68 -3.12
C GLU A 48 -1.49 14.41 -2.69
N CYS A 49 -1.56 13.39 -3.54
CA CYS A 49 -0.89 12.11 -3.37
C CYS A 49 -0.15 11.74 -4.64
N LEU A 50 1.14 11.44 -4.50
CA LEU A 50 2.01 11.05 -5.60
C LEU A 50 1.89 9.54 -5.83
N LEU A 51 1.52 9.13 -7.04
CA LEU A 51 1.52 7.74 -7.48
C LEU A 51 2.69 7.54 -8.44
N VAL A 52 3.74 6.86 -7.98
CA VAL A 52 4.96 6.60 -8.75
C VAL A 52 4.95 5.19 -9.31
N VAL A 53 5.09 5.07 -10.62
CA VAL A 53 4.86 3.81 -11.35
C VAL A 53 6.03 3.39 -12.23
N ASN A 54 6.08 2.08 -12.49
CA ASN A 54 7.06 1.43 -13.36
C ASN A 54 6.87 1.81 -14.83
N ARG A 55 7.96 1.71 -15.60
CA ARG A 55 7.90 1.55 -17.07
C ARG A 55 7.95 0.06 -17.39
N HIS A 56 7.09 -0.46 -18.28
CA HIS A 56 7.30 -1.79 -18.86
C HIS A 56 8.17 -1.66 -20.12
N THR A 57 9.27 -2.40 -20.19
CA THR A 57 10.24 -2.41 -21.30
C THR A 57 9.87 -3.35 -22.45
N ALA A 58 8.72 -4.02 -22.40
CA ALA A 58 8.33 -5.07 -23.35
C ALA A 58 7.52 -4.56 -24.56
N SER A 59 7.65 -3.29 -24.92
CA SER A 59 7.09 -2.77 -26.18
C SER A 59 7.96 -1.63 -26.70
N ALA A 60 8.25 -1.65 -28.00
CA ALA A 60 8.98 -0.61 -28.73
C ALA A 60 8.27 0.77 -28.76
N SER A 61 7.24 0.97 -27.92
CA SER A 61 6.58 2.23 -27.65
C SER A 61 6.62 2.43 -26.13
N GLY A 62 7.47 3.36 -25.68
CA GLY A 62 7.97 3.48 -24.31
C GLY A 62 6.98 3.92 -23.22
N LYS A 63 5.71 3.50 -23.26
CA LYS A 63 4.64 3.86 -22.29
C LYS A 63 3.67 2.72 -21.95
N SER A 64 4.04 1.45 -22.08
CA SER A 64 3.13 0.36 -21.69
C SER A 64 3.25 0.06 -20.19
N VAL A 65 2.14 -0.09 -19.49
CA VAL A 65 2.01 -0.55 -18.09
C VAL A 65 1.33 -1.92 -18.11
N SER A 66 1.72 -2.84 -17.23
CA SER A 66 1.06 -4.16 -17.20
C SER A 66 -0.42 -4.02 -16.82
N ARG A 67 -1.27 -4.93 -17.31
CA ARG A 67 -2.70 -4.92 -16.97
C ARG A 67 -2.95 -4.94 -15.45
N ASN A 68 -2.16 -5.70 -14.71
CA ASN A 68 -2.30 -5.81 -13.25
C ASN A 68 -1.80 -4.55 -12.52
N ASP A 69 -0.74 -3.90 -13.00
CA ASP A 69 -0.33 -2.61 -12.43
C ASP A 69 -1.37 -1.52 -12.70
N VAL A 70 -2.06 -1.54 -13.85
CA VAL A 70 -3.21 -0.64 -14.09
C VAL A 70 -4.33 -0.87 -13.07
N PHE A 71 -4.67 -2.13 -12.76
CA PHE A 71 -5.67 -2.40 -11.72
C PHE A 71 -5.22 -1.94 -10.34
N ALA A 72 -3.95 -2.16 -9.99
CA ALA A 72 -3.37 -1.65 -8.75
C ALA A 72 -3.50 -0.10 -8.67
N LEU A 73 -3.23 0.59 -9.78
CA LEU A 73 -3.36 2.05 -9.85
C LEU A 73 -4.80 2.53 -9.74
N MET A 74 -5.75 1.83 -10.35
CA MET A 74 -7.17 2.16 -10.22
C MET A 74 -7.64 2.02 -8.77
N GLU A 75 -7.18 1.00 -8.05
CA GLU A 75 -7.49 0.84 -6.63
C GLU A 75 -6.88 1.95 -5.77
N LEU A 76 -5.60 2.30 -6.01
CA LEU A 76 -4.96 3.42 -5.32
C LEU A 76 -5.66 4.74 -5.64
N ALA A 77 -6.01 5.01 -6.89
CA ALA A 77 -6.73 6.22 -7.29
C ALA A 77 -8.12 6.29 -6.63
N ALA A 78 -8.82 5.16 -6.50
CA ALA A 78 -10.09 5.09 -5.78
C ALA A 78 -9.90 5.41 -4.29
N LEU A 79 -8.84 4.89 -3.65
CA LEU A 79 -8.50 5.19 -2.26
C LEU A 79 -8.16 6.69 -2.06
N VAL A 80 -7.35 7.26 -2.95
CA VAL A 80 -6.99 8.70 -2.93
C VAL A 80 -8.26 9.55 -3.03
N LYS A 81 -9.17 9.19 -3.94
CA LYS A 81 -10.46 9.86 -4.11
C LYS A 81 -11.39 9.69 -2.92
N GLU A 82 -11.44 8.52 -2.28
CA GLU A 82 -12.19 8.29 -1.03
C GLU A 82 -11.69 9.21 0.08
N CYS A 83 -10.37 9.45 0.14
CA CYS A 83 -9.77 10.42 1.07
C CYS A 83 -10.11 11.88 0.70
N GLY A 84 -10.62 12.15 -0.49
CA GLY A 84 -10.85 13.50 -1.01
C GLY A 84 -9.56 14.23 -1.36
N ALA A 85 -8.50 13.48 -1.68
CA ALA A 85 -7.24 14.00 -2.19
C ALA A 85 -7.18 13.86 -3.72
N GLN A 86 -6.20 14.51 -4.35
CA GLN A 86 -5.93 14.41 -5.79
C GLN A 86 -4.73 13.50 -6.04
N ALA A 87 -4.87 12.58 -6.99
CA ALA A 87 -3.78 11.72 -7.42
C ALA A 87 -2.96 12.42 -8.51
N ASP A 88 -1.66 12.53 -8.29
CA ASP A 88 -0.67 13.01 -9.25
C ASP A 88 0.15 11.80 -9.72
N LEU A 89 -0.05 11.38 -10.96
CA LEU A 89 0.61 10.21 -11.53
C LEU A 89 1.92 10.65 -12.19
N VAL A 90 3.05 10.18 -11.66
CA VAL A 90 4.37 10.57 -12.14
C VAL A 90 5.19 9.34 -12.48
N ALA A 91 5.86 9.38 -13.64
CA ALA A 91 6.84 8.36 -13.99
C ALA A 91 8.06 8.48 -13.07
N HIS A 92 8.68 7.36 -12.68
CA HIS A 92 9.79 7.37 -11.71
C HIS A 92 10.96 8.29 -12.07
N GLU A 93 11.18 8.60 -13.35
CA GLU A 93 12.26 9.46 -13.87
C GLU A 93 12.01 10.98 -13.68
N ASP A 94 10.76 11.40 -13.50
CA ASP A 94 10.37 12.81 -13.38
C ASP A 94 10.24 13.30 -11.93
N VAL A 95 10.44 12.41 -10.94
CA VAL A 95 10.25 12.74 -9.51
C VAL A 95 11.45 13.51 -8.95
N ARG A 96 11.52 14.81 -9.22
CA ARG A 96 12.59 15.70 -8.71
C ARG A 96 12.20 16.55 -7.49
N GLN A 97 10.94 16.52 -7.02
CA GLN A 97 10.48 17.37 -5.90
C GLN A 97 9.53 16.64 -4.94
N GLY A 98 9.57 17.00 -3.65
CA GLY A 98 8.45 16.75 -2.72
C GLY A 98 8.55 15.58 -1.73
N LEU A 99 9.73 14.99 -1.49
CA LEU A 99 9.92 13.96 -0.45
C LEU A 99 9.35 14.43 0.89
N GLY A 100 8.37 13.70 1.42
CA GLY A 100 7.72 14.00 2.71
C GLY A 100 6.69 15.15 2.69
N HIS A 101 6.52 15.89 1.60
CA HIS A 101 5.49 16.95 1.51
C HIS A 101 4.12 16.40 1.09
N LYS A 102 4.11 15.38 0.22
CA LYS A 102 2.92 14.66 -0.28
C LYS A 102 2.99 13.20 0.18
N ALA A 103 1.84 12.57 0.39
CA ALA A 103 1.80 11.13 0.59
C ALA A 103 2.19 10.46 -0.73
N GLU A 104 3.00 9.41 -0.66
CA GLU A 104 3.60 8.79 -1.84
C GLU A 104 3.30 7.30 -1.88
N PHE A 105 2.98 6.75 -3.06
CA PHE A 105 2.90 5.32 -3.32
C PHE A 105 3.86 4.98 -4.46
N CYS A 106 4.90 4.21 -4.15
CA CYS A 106 5.80 3.66 -5.14
C CYS A 106 5.36 2.24 -5.46
N LEU A 107 4.87 2.04 -6.68
CA LEU A 107 4.46 0.76 -7.20
C LEU A 107 5.60 0.17 -8.02
N GLY A 108 5.99 -1.07 -7.70
CA GLY A 108 6.97 -1.91 -8.38
C GLY A 108 8.36 -1.98 -7.76
N GLY A 109 9.09 -3.03 -8.14
CA GLY A 109 10.41 -3.38 -7.63
C GLY A 109 11.51 -2.42 -8.07
N PRO A 110 12.64 -2.39 -7.34
CA PRO A 110 13.76 -1.47 -7.58
C PRO A 110 14.38 -1.54 -8.99
N SER A 111 14.26 -2.65 -9.72
CA SER A 111 14.75 -2.74 -11.10
C SER A 111 13.89 -1.96 -12.12
N SER A 112 12.64 -1.68 -11.77
CA SER A 112 11.63 -1.07 -12.67
C SER A 112 11.15 0.31 -12.22
N ASN A 113 11.56 0.73 -11.02
CA ASN A 113 11.17 1.97 -10.37
C ASN A 113 12.34 2.54 -9.54
N ASP A 114 13.05 3.51 -10.11
CA ASP A 114 14.18 4.18 -9.46
C ASP A 114 13.81 4.82 -8.12
N ARG A 115 12.55 5.24 -7.97
CA ARG A 115 12.06 5.84 -6.72
C ARG A 115 11.93 4.77 -5.63
N THR A 116 11.44 3.58 -5.96
CA THR A 116 11.48 2.43 -5.05
C THR A 116 12.91 2.11 -4.65
N ALA A 117 13.84 2.04 -5.62
CA ALA A 117 15.25 1.75 -5.36
C ALA A 117 15.89 2.76 -4.39
N ALA A 118 15.66 4.05 -4.61
CA ALA A 118 16.14 5.13 -3.73
C ALA A 118 15.59 5.01 -2.30
N HIS A 119 14.31 4.67 -2.16
CA HIS A 119 13.72 4.48 -0.84
C HIS A 119 14.28 3.25 -0.10
N LEU A 120 14.46 2.12 -0.80
CA LEU A 120 15.07 0.93 -0.20
C LEU A 120 16.49 1.21 0.29
N ALA A 121 17.32 1.83 -0.55
CA ALA A 121 18.71 2.14 -0.20
C ALA A 121 18.83 3.08 1.03
N SER A 122 17.89 4.02 1.17
CA SER A 122 17.95 5.05 2.21
C SER A 122 17.31 4.61 3.52
N TRP A 123 16.17 3.90 3.48
CA TRP A 123 15.37 3.60 4.69
C TRP A 123 15.21 2.11 4.98
N LEU A 124 15.40 1.21 4.01
CA LEU A 124 15.27 -0.24 4.22
C LEU A 124 16.53 -0.99 3.75
N PRO A 125 17.71 -0.68 4.32
CA PRO A 125 18.99 -1.23 3.85
C PRO A 125 19.10 -2.74 4.03
N GLY A 126 18.28 -3.34 4.90
CA GLY A 126 18.20 -4.79 5.11
C GLY A 126 17.42 -5.54 4.03
N VAL A 127 16.81 -4.82 3.08
CA VAL A 127 16.07 -5.36 1.95
C VAL A 127 16.94 -5.35 0.70
N ALA A 128 17.02 -6.47 0.01
CA ALA A 128 17.62 -6.57 -1.31
C ALA A 128 16.69 -7.33 -2.25
N PHE A 129 16.68 -6.92 -3.51
CA PHE A 129 16.08 -7.67 -4.60
C PHE A 129 17.19 -8.15 -5.52
N LYS A 130 17.15 -9.43 -5.89
CA LYS A 130 18.08 -9.99 -6.86
C LYS A 130 17.35 -10.20 -8.18
N ASP A 131 17.76 -9.42 -9.16
CA ASP A 131 17.38 -9.61 -10.55
C ASP A 131 18.36 -10.58 -11.23
N VAL A 132 17.86 -11.40 -12.15
CA VAL A 132 18.70 -12.10 -13.13
C VAL A 132 18.36 -11.46 -14.46
N GLY A 133 19.14 -10.43 -14.79
CA GLY A 133 18.87 -9.41 -15.81
C GLY A 133 18.04 -9.83 -17.03
N GLY A 134 17.19 -8.91 -17.48
CA GLY A 134 16.27 -9.07 -18.60
C GLY A 134 14.84 -8.79 -18.16
N SER A 135 13.86 -8.82 -19.06
CA SER A 135 12.44 -8.56 -18.78
C SER A 135 11.75 -9.60 -17.87
N ALA A 136 12.51 -10.28 -17.02
CA ALA A 136 12.10 -11.34 -16.13
C ALA A 136 11.71 -10.79 -14.75
N PRO A 137 10.84 -11.48 -14.01
CA PRO A 137 10.48 -11.09 -12.65
C PRO A 137 11.69 -11.16 -11.70
N GLU A 138 11.71 -10.31 -10.68
CA GLU A 138 12.73 -10.35 -9.63
C GLU A 138 12.69 -11.73 -8.94
N LEU A 139 13.80 -12.46 -9.01
CA LEU A 139 13.82 -13.87 -8.65
C LEU A 139 13.85 -14.11 -7.15
N SER A 140 14.41 -13.17 -6.38
CA SER A 140 14.42 -13.28 -4.92
C SER A 140 14.34 -11.92 -4.25
N LEU A 141 13.45 -11.82 -3.26
CA LEU A 141 13.43 -10.78 -2.24
C LEU A 141 14.19 -11.32 -1.03
N THR A 142 15.22 -10.63 -0.56
CA THR A 142 15.95 -10.99 0.65
C THR A 142 15.75 -9.92 1.71
N VAL A 143 15.41 -10.31 2.94
CA VAL A 143 15.29 -9.37 4.07
C VAL A 143 16.02 -9.93 5.28
N GLY A 144 17.03 -9.21 5.77
CA GLY A 144 17.81 -9.63 6.95
C GLY A 144 18.44 -11.02 6.82
N GLY A 145 18.78 -11.46 5.60
CA GLY A 145 19.36 -12.77 5.31
C GLY A 145 18.35 -13.87 4.98
N GLU A 146 17.05 -13.66 5.16
CA GLU A 146 16.01 -14.62 4.74
C GLU A 146 15.62 -14.38 3.27
N GLU A 147 15.63 -15.44 2.46
CA GLU A 147 15.33 -15.39 1.02
C GLU A 147 13.88 -15.82 0.72
N TYR A 148 13.12 -14.95 0.07
CA TYR A 148 11.78 -15.17 -0.43
C TYR A 148 11.84 -15.32 -1.95
N ARG A 149 11.98 -16.56 -2.42
CA ARG A 149 12.20 -16.86 -3.84
C ARG A 149 10.90 -16.92 -4.63
N TYR A 150 10.88 -16.28 -5.80
CA TYR A 150 9.80 -16.43 -6.77
C TYR A 150 9.78 -17.87 -7.31
N GLU A 151 8.60 -18.49 -7.29
CA GLU A 151 8.39 -19.80 -7.88
C GLU A 151 7.33 -19.69 -8.99
N PRO A 152 7.76 -19.75 -10.27
CA PRO A 152 6.84 -19.74 -11.39
C PRO A 152 5.83 -20.90 -11.26
N GLY A 153 4.56 -20.59 -11.49
CA GLY A 153 3.50 -21.59 -11.41
C GLY A 153 3.63 -22.66 -12.49
N SER A 154 3.87 -23.90 -12.06
CA SER A 154 3.68 -25.10 -12.87
C SER A 154 2.42 -25.82 -12.38
N GLU A 155 1.68 -26.47 -13.27
CA GLU A 155 0.62 -27.39 -12.82
C GLU A 155 1.30 -28.59 -12.14
N PRO A 156 0.84 -29.04 -10.95
CA PRO A 156 -0.33 -28.60 -10.17
C PRO A 156 -0.01 -27.61 -9.01
N SER A 157 1.25 -27.19 -8.82
CA SER A 157 1.68 -26.41 -7.64
C SER A 157 1.23 -24.94 -7.65
N GLY A 158 0.89 -24.39 -8.83
CA GLY A 158 0.37 -23.03 -8.97
C GLY A 158 1.37 -21.90 -8.73
N GLY A 159 2.52 -22.21 -8.14
CA GLY A 159 3.62 -21.30 -7.85
C GLY A 159 3.34 -20.35 -6.69
N ARG A 160 4.30 -19.49 -6.40
CA ARG A 160 4.19 -18.44 -5.40
C ARG A 160 5.05 -17.24 -5.78
N ALA A 161 4.54 -16.06 -5.46
CA ALA A 161 5.27 -14.81 -5.61
C ALA A 161 5.23 -14.03 -4.30
N TYR A 162 6.21 -13.17 -4.10
CA TYR A 162 6.30 -12.34 -2.90
C TYR A 162 6.27 -10.86 -3.26
N ALA A 163 5.79 -10.06 -2.31
CA ALA A 163 5.87 -8.62 -2.37
C ALA A 163 6.27 -8.03 -1.03
N LEU A 164 7.14 -7.02 -1.08
CA LEU A 164 7.39 -6.14 0.04
C LEU A 164 6.30 -5.06 0.05
N LEU A 165 5.59 -4.97 1.16
CA LEU A 165 4.70 -3.85 1.48
C LEU A 165 5.29 -3.08 2.66
N ALA A 166 5.70 -1.84 2.43
CA ALA A 166 6.25 -1.00 3.48
C ALA A 166 5.53 0.35 3.57
N ARG A 167 5.49 0.91 4.78
CA ARG A 167 5.17 2.31 5.03
C ARG A 167 6.37 2.94 5.72
N LEU A 168 6.88 4.01 5.13
CA LEU A 168 8.04 4.76 5.60
C LEU A 168 7.63 6.19 5.93
N HIS A 169 8.32 6.80 6.88
CA HIS A 169 8.25 8.23 7.16
C HIS A 169 9.62 8.86 6.88
N PRO A 170 9.84 9.40 5.66
CA PRO A 170 11.13 9.98 5.27
C PRO A 170 11.59 11.15 6.15
N SER A 171 10.65 11.83 6.79
CA SER A 171 10.87 12.92 7.74
C SER A 171 9.91 12.75 8.94
N PRO A 172 10.31 13.12 10.18
CA PRO A 172 9.46 13.02 11.36
C PRO A 172 8.09 13.71 11.24
N ASP A 173 8.04 14.86 10.58
CA ASP A 173 6.81 15.64 10.32
C ASP A 173 6.28 15.45 8.89
N GLY A 174 6.90 14.54 8.14
CA GLY A 174 6.58 14.26 6.75
C GLY A 174 5.41 13.31 6.57
N ARG A 175 4.79 13.40 5.40
CA ARG A 175 3.79 12.42 4.94
C ARG A 175 4.46 11.07 4.62
N PRO A 176 3.72 9.96 4.79
CA PRO A 176 4.27 8.63 4.58
C PRO A 176 4.51 8.35 3.09
N ALA A 177 5.52 7.53 2.83
CA ALA A 177 5.74 6.86 1.56
C ALA A 177 5.40 5.37 1.72
N PHE A 178 4.57 4.84 0.84
CA PHE A 178 4.23 3.43 0.77
C PHE A 178 5.01 2.78 -0.37
N LEU A 179 5.77 1.74 -0.07
CA LEU A 179 6.44 0.94 -1.09
C LEU A 179 5.65 -0.35 -1.31
N VAL A 180 5.33 -0.63 -2.57
CA VAL A 180 4.68 -1.87 -3.02
C VAL A 180 5.61 -2.49 -4.06
N ALA A 181 6.57 -3.29 -3.60
CA ALA A 181 7.60 -3.88 -4.44
C ALA A 181 7.39 -5.40 -4.53
N GLY A 182 6.63 -5.82 -5.53
CA GLY A 182 6.37 -7.22 -5.86
C GLY A 182 7.31 -7.77 -6.90
N GLN A 183 7.60 -9.07 -6.81
CA GLN A 183 8.39 -9.82 -7.80
C GLN A 183 7.74 -9.84 -9.19
N THR A 184 6.42 -9.66 -9.24
CA THR A 184 5.59 -9.61 -10.45
C THR A 184 4.54 -8.50 -10.35
N ALA A 185 3.96 -8.10 -11.48
CA ALA A 185 2.80 -7.20 -11.51
C ALA A 185 1.57 -7.76 -10.76
N VAL A 186 1.38 -9.09 -10.75
CA VAL A 186 0.31 -9.73 -9.96
C VAL A 186 0.56 -9.49 -8.47
N SER A 187 1.80 -9.66 -8.01
CA SER A 187 2.15 -9.44 -6.61
C SER A 187 2.13 -7.97 -6.18
N ASN A 188 2.39 -7.03 -7.10
CA ASN A 188 2.14 -5.60 -6.88
C ASN A 188 0.66 -5.34 -6.58
N HIS A 189 -0.22 -5.82 -7.46
CA HIS A 189 -1.67 -5.64 -7.30
C HIS A 189 -2.18 -6.31 -6.02
N ALA A 190 -1.71 -7.53 -5.74
CA ALA A 190 -2.03 -8.26 -4.53
C ALA A 190 -1.64 -7.49 -3.25
N ALA A 191 -0.46 -6.86 -3.24
CA ALA A 191 0.01 -6.05 -2.12
C ALA A 191 -0.79 -4.75 -1.93
N VAL A 192 -1.18 -4.08 -3.02
CA VAL A 192 -2.10 -2.93 -2.98
C VAL A 192 -3.45 -3.33 -2.38
N ARG A 193 -4.04 -4.44 -2.87
CA ARG A 193 -5.31 -4.97 -2.34
C ARG A 193 -5.21 -5.28 -0.85
N TYR A 194 -4.11 -5.93 -0.44
CA TYR A 194 -3.86 -6.22 0.95
C TYR A 194 -3.79 -4.94 1.79
N LEU A 195 -3.06 -3.91 1.34
CA LEU A 195 -2.97 -2.62 2.02
C LEU A 195 -4.34 -1.95 2.18
N VAL A 196 -5.11 -1.85 1.08
CA VAL A 196 -6.45 -1.24 1.07
C VAL A 196 -7.40 -1.99 2.01
N ALA A 197 -7.39 -3.33 1.99
CA ALA A 197 -8.25 -4.14 2.85
C ALA A 197 -7.84 -4.10 4.33
N ASN A 198 -6.53 -4.01 4.62
CA ASN A 198 -6.00 -4.20 5.98
C ASN A 198 -5.52 -2.91 6.67
N HIS A 199 -5.64 -1.72 6.04
CA HIS A 199 -5.13 -0.45 6.60
C HIS A 199 -5.53 -0.21 8.06
N ARG A 200 -6.75 -0.56 8.49
CA ARG A 200 -7.16 -0.41 9.91
C ARG A 200 -6.44 -1.35 10.87
N ARG A 201 -6.14 -2.57 10.43
CA ARG A 201 -5.36 -3.53 11.21
C ARG A 201 -3.92 -3.06 11.30
N LEU A 202 -3.37 -2.58 10.19
CA LEU A 202 -2.01 -2.03 10.12
C LEU A 202 -1.88 -0.77 11.00
N ALA A 203 -2.82 0.18 10.91
CA ALA A 203 -2.85 1.38 11.74
C ALA A 203 -2.89 1.06 13.25
N ARG A 204 -3.66 0.03 13.64
CA ARG A 204 -3.70 -0.41 15.05
C ARG A 204 -2.41 -1.07 15.51
N ARG A 205 -1.73 -1.81 14.63
CA ARG A 205 -0.51 -2.55 14.97
C ARG A 205 0.73 -1.65 15.01
N TYR A 206 0.86 -0.75 14.04
CA TYR A 206 2.04 0.09 13.86
C TYR A 206 1.82 1.56 14.26
N GLY A 207 0.61 1.91 14.72
CA GLY A 207 0.27 3.29 15.07
C GLY A 207 0.07 4.18 13.84
N GLU A 208 -0.22 5.46 14.07
CA GLU A 208 -0.51 6.42 12.99
C GLU A 208 0.75 6.82 12.22
N ASN A 209 1.89 6.96 12.90
CA ASN A 209 3.17 7.41 12.32
C ASN A 209 4.27 6.34 12.31
N GLY A 210 3.94 5.08 12.59
CA GLY A 210 4.95 4.03 12.65
C GLY A 210 5.34 3.48 11.28
N THR A 211 6.64 3.29 11.10
CA THR A 211 7.19 2.55 9.96
C THR A 211 6.88 1.06 10.10
N PHE A 212 6.56 0.41 8.99
CA PHE A 212 6.48 -1.05 8.91
C PHE A 212 7.01 -1.55 7.57
N ALA A 213 7.49 -2.79 7.55
CA ALA A 213 7.85 -3.52 6.34
C ALA A 213 7.37 -4.97 6.47
N LEU A 214 6.56 -5.42 5.52
CA LEU A 214 5.93 -6.74 5.51
C LEU A 214 6.30 -7.49 4.25
N VAL A 215 6.54 -8.79 4.37
CA VAL A 215 6.59 -9.68 3.22
C VAL A 215 5.25 -10.37 3.08
N LEU A 216 4.63 -10.19 1.92
CA LEU A 216 3.37 -10.81 1.55
C LEU A 216 3.65 -11.97 0.59
N ARG A 217 2.98 -13.10 0.80
CA ARG A 217 2.98 -14.26 -0.09
C ARG A 217 1.70 -14.27 -0.90
N VAL A 218 1.83 -14.27 -2.22
CA VAL A 218 0.72 -14.47 -3.15
C VAL A 218 0.65 -15.95 -3.49
N VAL A 219 -0.45 -16.59 -3.10
CA VAL A 219 -0.65 -18.02 -3.23
C VAL A 219 -1.20 -18.33 -4.61
N ASN A 220 -0.52 -19.20 -5.35
CA ASN A 220 -0.95 -19.65 -6.68
C ASN A 220 -1.43 -18.49 -7.57
N PRO A 221 -0.53 -17.53 -7.90
CA PRO A 221 -0.91 -16.34 -8.68
C PRO A 221 -1.43 -16.71 -10.08
N LYS A 222 -1.13 -17.91 -10.58
CA LYS A 222 -1.65 -18.39 -11.87
C LYS A 222 -3.15 -18.71 -11.81
N ALA A 223 -3.62 -19.33 -10.73
CA ALA A 223 -5.03 -19.71 -10.58
C ALA A 223 -5.88 -18.60 -9.94
N TYR A 224 -5.32 -17.89 -8.94
CA TYR A 224 -6.07 -16.92 -8.15
C TYR A 224 -5.71 -15.46 -8.43
N GLY A 225 -4.74 -15.21 -9.32
CA GLY A 225 -4.28 -13.85 -9.57
C GLY A 225 -3.87 -13.14 -8.27
N PRO A 226 -4.35 -11.91 -8.02
CA PRO A 226 -4.01 -11.12 -6.84
C PRO A 226 -4.93 -11.38 -5.62
N ASP A 227 -5.87 -12.32 -5.68
CA ASP A 227 -6.93 -12.47 -4.68
C ASP A 227 -6.49 -13.16 -3.38
N VAL A 228 -5.54 -14.10 -3.44
CA VAL A 228 -5.14 -14.91 -2.29
C VAL A 228 -3.76 -14.48 -1.81
N VAL A 229 -3.75 -13.73 -0.71
CA VAL A 229 -2.54 -13.13 -0.11
C VAL A 229 -2.45 -13.47 1.37
N GLU A 230 -1.27 -13.87 1.78
CA GLU A 230 -0.95 -14.18 3.17
C GLU A 230 0.21 -13.30 3.65
N LEU A 231 0.18 -12.91 4.93
CA LEU A 231 1.33 -12.27 5.56
C LEU A 231 2.38 -13.35 5.85
N ALA A 232 3.46 -13.36 5.07
CA ALA A 232 4.56 -14.32 5.26
C ALA A 232 5.39 -13.95 6.49
N ALA A 233 5.76 -12.67 6.62
CA ALA A 233 6.55 -12.18 7.74
C ALA A 233 6.34 -10.68 7.98
N ASP A 234 6.43 -10.28 9.26
CA ASP A 234 6.70 -8.90 9.63
C ASP A 234 8.22 -8.73 9.74
N VAL A 235 8.80 -8.06 8.76
CA VAL A 235 10.25 -7.91 8.62
C VAL A 235 10.72 -6.53 9.03
N THR A 236 9.89 -5.73 9.70
CA THR A 236 10.16 -4.31 10.00
C THR A 236 11.53 -4.08 10.62
N ALA A 237 11.89 -4.81 11.68
CA ALA A 237 13.19 -4.66 12.33
C ALA A 237 14.35 -5.05 11.40
N ARG A 238 14.24 -6.22 10.74
CA ARG A 238 15.27 -6.76 9.84
C ARG A 238 15.48 -5.91 8.59
N ALA A 239 14.42 -5.28 8.09
CA ALA A 239 14.46 -4.42 6.92
C ALA A 239 15.17 -3.08 7.22
N LEU A 240 15.06 -2.58 8.45
CA LEU A 240 15.71 -1.35 8.91
C LEU A 240 17.20 -1.56 9.25
N GLU A 241 17.58 -2.77 9.65
CA GLU A 241 18.96 -3.13 9.98
C GLU A 241 19.84 -3.14 8.73
N ARG A 242 20.97 -2.40 8.77
CA ARG A 242 21.96 -2.45 7.70
C ARG A 242 22.72 -3.78 7.76
N PRO A 243 22.79 -4.56 6.66
CA PRO A 243 23.59 -5.77 6.61
C PRO A 243 25.07 -5.47 6.92
N PRO A 244 25.79 -6.38 7.62
CA PRO A 244 27.23 -6.23 7.80
C PRO A 244 27.92 -6.15 6.45
N ALA A 245 28.95 -5.29 6.34
CA ALA A 245 29.73 -5.16 5.12
C ALA A 245 30.34 -6.53 4.75
N PRO A 246 30.33 -6.92 3.46
CA PRO A 246 30.99 -8.14 3.05
C PRO A 246 32.47 -8.06 3.44
N ALA A 247 32.99 -9.13 4.06
CA ALA A 247 34.40 -9.20 4.42
C ALA A 247 35.27 -9.04 3.15
N PRO A 248 36.39 -8.31 3.21
CA PRO A 248 37.26 -8.15 2.05
C PRO A 248 37.75 -9.54 1.60
N THR A 249 37.38 -9.92 0.38
CA THR A 249 38.02 -11.03 -0.32
C THR A 249 39.46 -10.63 -0.62
N GLY A 250 40.39 -11.16 0.17
CA GLY A 250 41.84 -11.04 -0.06
C GLY A 250 42.33 -11.92 -1.19
#